data_AF-A0A8S3HM73-F1
#
_entry.id   AF-A0A8S3HM73-F1
#
_cell.length_a   1.000
_cell.length_b   1.000
_cell.length_c   1.000
_cell.angle_alpha   90.00
_cell.angle_beta   90.00
_cell.angle_gamma   90.00
#
_symmetry.space_group_name_H-M   'P 1'
#
loop_
_entity.id
_entity.type
_entity.pdbx_description
1 polymer ?
#
loop_
_entity_poly.entity_id
_entity_poly.type
_entity_poly.pdbx_seq_one_letter_code
_entity_poly.pdbx_strand_id
1 'polypeptide(L)'
;NLLNNKTNSPLTRHPPLETLSYELNYCLQDKHELVPSSQCLLGCIIYIDESEYSSVISKEDLSAWSKKITDHGALITNDINHANLTHFICAYRTSERFRHVCKRGNVRMVTAHWLSDVLQRKKLFVPNLAIHYPSPFQPNEPDKLPLAKYFFTMTGFEGKTDFFRSCISTLSNYDIRF
;
A
#
# COMPACT_ATOMS: atom_id res chain seq x y z
N ASN A 1 32.41 -39.02 -18.30
CA ASN A 1 32.07 -39.37 -16.89
C ASN A 1 33.05 -38.72 -15.93
N LEU A 2 32.95 -37.40 -15.78
CA LEU A 2 33.64 -36.61 -14.76
C LEU A 2 32.62 -35.66 -14.14
N LEU A 3 32.71 -35.55 -12.82
CA LEU A 3 31.76 -34.96 -11.89
C LEU A 3 31.47 -33.49 -12.18
N ASN A 4 30.27 -33.03 -11.82
CA ASN A 4 30.13 -31.67 -11.32
C ASN A 4 29.23 -31.60 -10.09
N ASN A 5 29.90 -31.35 -8.97
CA ASN A 5 29.36 -31.12 -7.64
C ASN A 5 28.45 -29.89 -7.66
N LYS A 6 27.16 -30.05 -7.38
CA LYS A 6 26.31 -28.93 -6.97
C LYS A 6 26.55 -28.69 -5.47
N THR A 7 27.46 -27.77 -5.18
CA THR A 7 27.57 -27.14 -3.86
C THR A 7 26.27 -26.40 -3.56
N ASN A 8 25.54 -26.88 -2.55
CA ASN A 8 24.43 -26.15 -1.94
C ASN A 8 24.99 -24.88 -1.29
N SER A 9 24.95 -23.76 -1.99
CA SER A 9 25.14 -22.45 -1.38
C SER A 9 23.95 -22.17 -0.47
N PRO A 10 24.15 -21.74 0.80
CA PRO A 10 23.05 -21.28 1.61
C PRO A 10 22.41 -20.09 0.89
N LEU A 11 21.10 -20.15 0.67
CA LEU A 11 20.30 -19.00 0.27
C LEU A 11 20.35 -17.98 1.41
N THR A 12 21.42 -17.19 1.48
CA THR A 12 21.44 -15.97 2.26
C THR A 12 20.36 -15.08 1.65
N ARG A 13 19.20 -15.07 2.30
CA ARG A 13 18.08 -14.17 2.05
C ARG A 13 18.47 -12.74 2.41
N HIS A 14 19.54 -12.22 1.82
CA HIS A 14 19.78 -10.80 1.88
C HIS A 14 18.64 -10.15 1.09
N PRO A 15 17.87 -9.24 1.71
CA PRO A 15 16.90 -8.48 0.96
C PRO A 15 17.64 -7.76 -0.18
N PRO A 16 17.03 -7.63 -1.38
CA PRO A 16 17.63 -6.91 -2.49
C PRO A 16 18.19 -5.56 -2.03
N LEU A 17 19.31 -5.10 -2.61
CA LEU A 17 19.92 -3.80 -2.24
C LEU A 17 18.91 -2.64 -2.25
N GLU A 18 17.92 -2.72 -3.14
CA GLU A 18 16.79 -1.78 -3.25
C GLU A 18 15.86 -1.82 -2.04
N THR A 19 15.60 -3.01 -1.47
CA THR A 19 14.85 -3.15 -0.22
C THR A 19 15.65 -2.63 0.97
N LEU A 20 16.97 -2.81 0.98
CA LEU A 20 17.82 -2.27 2.03
C LEU A 20 17.88 -0.74 1.97
N SER A 21 18.02 -0.14 0.78
CA SER A 21 17.95 1.32 0.61
C SER A 21 16.56 1.88 0.89
N TYR A 22 15.50 1.10 0.61
CA TYR A 22 14.11 1.43 0.93
C TYR A 22 13.84 1.49 2.44
N GLU A 23 14.26 0.47 3.18
CA GLU A 23 14.18 0.43 4.65
C GLU A 23 15.08 1.50 5.27
N LEU A 24 16.29 1.70 4.74
CA LEU A 24 17.19 2.77 5.17
C LEU A 24 16.61 4.16 4.91
N ASN A 25 15.87 4.39 3.82
CA ASN A 25 15.22 5.68 3.58
C ASN A 25 14.13 5.98 4.61
N TYR A 26 13.38 4.97 5.07
CA TYR A 26 12.44 5.15 6.18
C TYR A 26 13.14 5.27 7.54
N CYS A 27 14.22 4.50 7.76
CA CYS A 27 15.00 4.50 9.00
C CYS A 27 15.83 5.80 9.17
N LEU A 28 16.30 6.41 8.07
CA LEU A 28 16.91 7.75 8.08
C LEU A 28 15.86 8.85 8.33
N GLN A 29 14.59 8.58 8.04
CA GLN A 29 13.44 9.38 8.45
C GLN A 29 13.00 9.11 9.90
N ASP A 30 13.62 8.17 10.62
CA ASP A 30 13.36 7.87 12.04
C ASP A 30 13.92 8.96 13.00
N LYS A 31 14.17 10.17 12.47
CA LYS A 31 13.98 11.43 13.23
C LYS A 31 12.49 11.73 13.53
N HIS A 32 11.61 10.74 13.34
CA HIS A 32 10.18 10.81 13.65
C HIS A 32 9.86 11.15 15.11
N GLU A 33 10.81 11.01 16.04
CA GLU A 33 10.65 11.53 17.41
C GLU A 33 10.48 13.07 17.44
N LEU A 34 10.94 13.80 16.42
CA LEU A 34 10.82 15.25 16.33
C LEU A 34 9.61 15.71 15.50
N VAL A 35 8.94 14.81 14.77
CA VAL A 35 7.77 15.16 13.95
C VAL A 35 6.54 15.13 14.87
N PRO A 36 5.81 16.25 15.03
CA PRO A 36 4.58 16.25 15.81
C PRO A 36 3.60 15.20 15.29
N SER A 37 2.91 14.51 16.20
CA SER A 37 1.90 13.50 15.82
C SER A 37 0.78 14.06 14.92
N SER A 38 0.49 15.36 15.03
CA SER A 38 -0.42 16.11 14.16
C SER A 38 0.13 16.39 12.76
N GLN A 39 1.40 16.09 12.49
CA GLN A 39 2.11 16.35 11.23
C GLN A 39 2.83 15.08 10.75
N CYS A 40 2.27 13.91 11.05
CA CYS A 40 2.90 12.62 10.74
C CYS A 40 3.17 12.36 9.25
N LEU A 41 2.57 13.13 8.33
CA LEU A 41 2.81 13.06 6.89
C LEU A 41 3.74 14.16 6.37
N LEU A 42 4.41 14.92 7.25
CA LEU A 42 5.35 15.97 6.85
C LEU A 42 6.41 15.44 5.86
N GLY A 43 6.55 16.13 4.73
CA GLY A 43 7.46 15.73 3.64
C GLY A 43 6.87 14.72 2.66
N CYS A 44 5.66 14.22 2.89
CA CYS A 44 4.95 13.39 1.92
C CYS A 44 4.34 14.29 0.83
N ILE A 45 4.73 14.03 -0.41
CA ILE A 45 4.06 14.55 -1.61
C ILE A 45 3.27 13.39 -2.23
N ILE A 46 1.95 13.55 -2.28
CA ILE A 46 1.00 12.47 -2.53
C ILE A 46 0.17 12.77 -3.78
N TYR A 47 0.07 11.78 -4.66
CA TYR A 47 -0.91 11.76 -5.74
C TYR A 47 -1.97 10.69 -5.43
N ILE A 48 -3.25 11.03 -5.55
CA ILE A 48 -4.37 10.11 -5.33
C ILE A 48 -5.00 9.79 -6.69
N ASP A 49 -5.02 8.51 -7.08
CA ASP A 49 -5.74 8.08 -8.29
C ASP A 49 -7.25 7.99 -8.00
N GLU A 50 -7.93 9.14 -7.98
CA GLU A 50 -9.35 9.26 -7.68
C GLU A 50 -10.25 8.42 -8.60
N SER A 51 -9.76 8.07 -9.80
CA SER A 51 -10.54 7.27 -10.76
C SER A 51 -10.91 5.89 -10.22
N GLU A 52 -10.06 5.31 -9.37
CA GLU A 52 -10.31 4.01 -8.73
C GLU A 52 -11.27 4.10 -7.52
N TYR A 53 -11.46 5.30 -6.96
CA TYR A 53 -12.28 5.52 -5.77
C TYR A 53 -13.64 6.15 -6.08
N SER A 54 -13.77 6.84 -7.20
CA SER A 54 -14.97 7.60 -7.57
C SER A 54 -16.25 6.76 -7.73
N SER A 55 -16.12 5.43 -7.89
CA SER A 55 -17.25 4.49 -7.94
C SER A 55 -17.71 4.01 -6.57
N VAL A 56 -16.90 4.19 -5.52
CA VAL A 56 -17.13 3.65 -4.17
C VAL A 56 -17.28 4.76 -3.12
N ILE A 57 -16.73 5.94 -3.40
CA ILE A 57 -16.61 7.06 -2.45
C ILE A 57 -17.19 8.32 -3.09
N SER A 58 -17.96 9.09 -2.31
CA SER A 58 -18.52 10.37 -2.77
C SER A 58 -17.42 11.41 -3.02
N LYS A 59 -17.71 12.45 -3.82
CA LYS A 59 -16.76 13.54 -4.04
C LYS A 59 -16.48 14.31 -2.75
N GLU A 60 -17.49 14.44 -1.91
CA GLU A 60 -17.41 15.09 -0.60
C GLU A 60 -16.47 14.33 0.34
N ASP A 61 -16.57 12.99 0.35
CA ASP A 61 -15.67 12.14 1.14
C ASP A 61 -14.23 12.18 0.62
N LEU A 62 -14.02 12.20 -0.70
CA LEU A 62 -12.69 12.38 -1.30
C LEU A 62 -12.08 13.74 -0.95
N SER A 63 -12.89 14.79 -0.92
CA SER A 63 -12.47 16.12 -0.46
C SER A 63 -12.12 16.11 1.03
N ALA A 64 -12.92 15.44 1.86
CA ALA A 64 -12.65 15.27 3.28
C ALA A 64 -11.36 14.47 3.54
N TRP A 65 -11.09 13.43 2.73
CA TRP A 65 -9.83 12.70 2.75
C TRP A 65 -8.66 13.61 2.41
N SER A 66 -8.74 14.34 1.31
CA SER A 66 -7.71 15.26 0.87
C SER A 66 -7.40 16.32 1.92
N LYS A 67 -8.44 16.88 2.54
CA LYS A 67 -8.31 17.80 3.67
C LYS A 67 -7.62 17.14 4.86
N LYS A 68 -8.07 15.95 5.29
CA LYS A 68 -7.49 15.24 6.43
C LYS A 68 -6.02 14.93 6.23
N ILE A 69 -5.63 14.50 5.04
CA ILE A 69 -4.24 14.21 4.66
C ILE A 69 -3.39 15.48 4.73
N THR A 70 -3.89 16.58 4.18
CA THR A 70 -3.20 17.88 4.19
C THR A 70 -3.06 18.44 5.61
N ASP A 71 -4.11 18.32 6.44
CA ASP A 71 -4.10 18.73 7.85
C ASP A 71 -3.02 17.97 8.66
N HIS A 72 -2.61 16.77 8.21
CA HIS A 72 -1.53 15.96 8.82
C HIS A 72 -0.14 16.18 8.18
N GLY A 73 0.03 17.21 7.34
CA GLY A 73 1.33 17.69 6.86
C GLY A 73 1.75 17.20 5.46
N ALA A 74 0.90 16.45 4.77
CA ALA A 74 1.16 16.05 3.38
C ALA A 74 0.83 17.18 2.39
N LEU A 75 1.54 17.20 1.27
CA LEU A 75 1.20 17.98 0.08
C LEU A 75 0.49 17.06 -0.92
N ILE A 76 -0.75 17.36 -1.27
CA ILE A 76 -1.47 16.67 -2.35
C ILE A 76 -1.17 17.38 -3.68
N THR A 77 -0.79 16.60 -4.68
CA THR A 77 -0.52 17.10 -6.04
C THR A 77 -1.46 16.43 -7.06
N ASN A 78 -1.95 17.23 -8.00
CA ASN A 78 -2.67 16.75 -9.19
C ASN A 78 -1.72 16.48 -10.37
N ASP A 79 -0.44 16.81 -10.23
CA ASP A 79 0.60 16.49 -11.21
C ASP A 79 1.21 15.12 -10.90
N ILE A 80 0.81 14.12 -11.68
CA ILE A 80 1.35 12.75 -11.61
C ILE A 80 2.87 12.69 -11.91
N ASN A 81 3.39 13.69 -12.63
CA ASN A 81 4.80 13.78 -13.01
C ASN A 81 5.64 14.59 -12.03
N HIS A 82 5.06 15.00 -10.89
CA HIS A 82 5.76 15.82 -9.91
C HIS A 82 7.10 15.18 -9.51
N ALA A 83 8.19 15.94 -9.65
CA ALA A 83 9.57 15.43 -9.50
C ALA A 83 9.80 14.79 -8.13
N ASN A 84 9.29 15.43 -7.08
CA ASN A 84 9.42 14.97 -5.69
C ASN A 84 8.24 14.09 -5.21
N LEU A 85 7.44 13.53 -6.12
CA LEU A 85 6.35 12.63 -5.73
C LEU A 85 6.88 11.48 -4.86
N THR A 86 6.29 11.29 -3.68
CA THR A 86 6.74 10.29 -2.70
C THR A 86 5.81 9.09 -2.62
N HIS A 87 4.50 9.30 -2.77
CA HIS A 87 3.48 8.28 -2.65
C HIS A 87 2.44 8.42 -3.75
N PHE A 88 2.03 7.29 -4.31
CA PHE A 88 0.92 7.17 -5.25
C PHE A 88 -0.14 6.27 -4.62
N ILE A 89 -1.30 6.86 -4.32
CA ILE A 89 -2.42 6.17 -3.65
C ILE A 89 -3.33 5.57 -4.72
N CYS A 90 -3.47 4.25 -4.72
CA CYS A 90 -4.37 3.53 -5.62
C CYS A 90 -4.81 2.20 -5.02
N ALA A 91 -5.97 1.70 -5.46
CA ALA A 91 -6.48 0.40 -5.03
C ALA A 91 -5.90 -0.76 -5.84
N TYR A 92 -5.63 -0.55 -7.14
CA TYR A 92 -5.26 -1.63 -8.08
C TYR A 92 -4.01 -1.29 -8.91
N ARG A 93 -3.34 -2.33 -9.44
CA ARG A 93 -2.10 -2.22 -10.25
C ARG A 93 -2.32 -2.15 -11.76
N THR A 94 -3.56 -2.11 -12.20
CA THR A 94 -3.96 -2.30 -13.60
C THR A 94 -3.97 -1.02 -14.42
N SER A 95 -4.01 0.15 -13.78
CA SER A 95 -4.10 1.42 -14.49
C SER A 95 -2.77 1.77 -15.19
N GLU A 96 -2.86 2.49 -16.32
CA GLU A 96 -1.67 3.00 -17.00
C GLU A 96 -0.88 3.98 -16.11
N ARG A 97 -1.59 4.75 -15.29
CA ARG A 97 -1.02 5.66 -14.29
C ARG A 97 -0.16 4.90 -13.28
N PHE A 98 -0.66 3.78 -12.76
CA PHE A 98 0.12 2.92 -11.86
C PHE A 98 1.43 2.50 -12.54
N ARG A 99 1.35 1.96 -13.76
CA ARG A 99 2.53 1.47 -14.48
C ARG A 99 3.52 2.58 -14.81
N HIS A 100 3.03 3.77 -15.15
CA HIS A 100 3.86 4.96 -15.39
C HIS A 100 4.65 5.36 -14.15
N VAL A 101 3.96 5.50 -13.01
CA VAL A 101 4.59 5.93 -11.76
C VAL A 101 5.51 4.85 -11.19
N CYS A 102 5.12 3.58 -11.28
CA CYS A 102 5.91 2.43 -10.81
C CYS A 102 7.30 2.38 -11.47
N LYS A 103 7.41 2.72 -12.76
CA LYS A 103 8.70 2.77 -13.49
C LYS A 103 9.71 3.78 -12.93
N ARG A 104 9.25 4.76 -12.14
CA ARG A 104 10.15 5.74 -11.51
C ARG A 104 11.03 5.13 -10.43
N GLY A 105 10.63 4.00 -9.83
CA GLY A 105 11.39 3.26 -8.82
C GLY A 105 11.53 3.96 -7.45
N ASN A 106 11.28 5.26 -7.36
CA ASN A 106 11.40 6.06 -6.13
C ASN A 106 10.06 6.48 -5.52
N VAL A 107 8.93 6.11 -6.14
CA VAL A 107 7.58 6.42 -5.65
C VAL A 107 6.97 5.19 -5.00
N ARG A 108 6.39 5.37 -3.81
CA ARG A 108 5.75 4.30 -3.07
C ARG A 108 4.32 4.09 -3.56
N MET A 109 4.04 2.89 -4.05
CA MET A 109 2.71 2.50 -4.50
C MET A 109 1.94 1.89 -3.32
N VAL A 110 0.94 2.59 -2.82
CA VAL A 110 0.25 2.23 -1.57
C VAL A 110 -1.27 2.42 -1.70
N THR A 111 -2.03 1.78 -0.82
CA THR A 111 -3.49 1.91 -0.75
C THR A 111 -3.93 2.95 0.29
N ALA A 112 -5.21 3.31 0.24
CA ALA A 112 -5.86 4.09 1.30
C ALA A 112 -5.81 3.41 2.68
N HIS A 113 -5.68 2.08 2.75
CA HIS A 113 -5.54 1.36 4.02
C HIS A 113 -4.22 1.71 4.73
N TRP A 114 -3.11 1.74 3.99
CA TRP A 114 -1.83 2.17 4.56
C TRP A 114 -1.91 3.59 5.11
N LEU A 115 -2.50 4.51 4.34
CA LEU A 115 -2.64 5.89 4.75
C LEU A 115 -3.53 6.02 6.00
N SER A 116 -4.60 5.22 6.08
CA SER A 116 -5.47 5.15 7.26
C SER A 116 -4.71 4.68 8.49
N ASP A 117 -3.88 3.63 8.36
CA ASP A 117 -3.03 3.15 9.45
C ASP A 117 -2.00 4.20 9.89
N VAL A 118 -1.38 4.92 8.95
CA VAL A 118 -0.43 6.00 9.27
C VAL A 118 -1.12 7.10 10.07
N LEU A 119 -2.31 7.52 9.64
CA LEU A 119 -3.10 8.55 10.34
C LEU A 119 -3.58 8.07 11.71
N GLN A 120 -3.99 6.80 11.85
CA GLN A 120 -4.42 6.22 13.11
C GLN A 120 -3.26 6.13 14.11
N ARG A 121 -2.10 5.67 13.65
CA ARG A 121 -0.88 5.55 14.48
C ARG A 121 -0.20 6.89 14.72
N LYS A 122 -0.56 7.92 13.94
CA LYS A 122 0.09 9.24 13.93
C LYS A 122 1.61 9.16 13.77
N LYS A 123 2.07 8.18 13.02
CA LYS A 123 3.49 7.92 12.73
C LYS A 123 3.59 7.38 11.31
N LEU A 124 4.47 7.96 10.50
CA LEU A 124 4.78 7.41 9.18
C LEU A 124 5.61 6.13 9.35
N PHE A 125 5.26 5.09 8.60
CA PHE A 125 5.97 3.82 8.64
C PHE A 125 5.90 3.14 7.27
N VAL A 126 6.82 2.21 7.02
CA VAL A 126 6.82 1.39 5.79
C VAL A 126 5.49 0.62 5.64
N PRO A 127 4.89 0.55 4.44
CA PRO A 127 3.90 -0.47 4.12
C PRO A 127 4.40 -1.85 4.54
N ASN A 128 3.75 -2.49 5.52
CA ASN A 128 4.17 -3.78 6.06
C ASN A 128 3.05 -4.84 6.11
N LEU A 129 1.87 -4.51 5.58
CA LEU A 129 0.73 -5.43 5.47
C LEU A 129 0.38 -5.62 3.99
N ALA A 130 -0.13 -6.80 3.63
CA ALA A 130 -0.51 -7.10 2.25
C ALA A 130 -1.50 -6.05 1.67
N ILE A 131 -2.50 -5.65 2.46
CA ILE A 131 -3.50 -4.64 2.08
C ILE A 131 -2.94 -3.22 1.91
N HIS A 132 -1.72 -2.95 2.38
CA HIS A 132 -1.07 -1.66 2.16
C HIS A 132 -0.60 -1.49 0.72
N TYR A 133 -0.48 -2.58 -0.03
CA TYR A 133 -0.07 -2.56 -1.42
C TYR A 133 -1.28 -2.70 -2.35
N PRO A 134 -1.32 -1.99 -3.49
CA PRO A 134 -2.42 -2.08 -4.44
C PRO A 134 -2.60 -3.53 -4.93
N SER A 135 -3.84 -3.98 -5.09
CA SER A 135 -4.13 -5.35 -5.54
C SER A 135 -3.80 -5.53 -7.03
N PRO A 136 -3.21 -6.65 -7.45
CA PRO A 136 -3.07 -6.97 -8.86
C PRO A 136 -4.40 -7.39 -9.51
N PHE A 137 -5.45 -7.62 -8.72
CA PHE A 137 -6.75 -8.08 -9.19
C PHE A 137 -7.82 -7.00 -9.00
N GLN A 138 -8.52 -6.63 -10.06
CA GLN A 138 -9.63 -5.68 -10.00
C GLN A 138 -10.96 -6.36 -9.62
N PRO A 139 -11.92 -5.63 -9.02
CA PRO A 139 -13.21 -6.18 -8.59
C PRO A 139 -14.11 -6.58 -9.76
N ASN A 140 -13.89 -6.01 -10.95
CA ASN A 140 -14.67 -6.27 -12.15
C ASN A 140 -14.29 -7.59 -12.85
N GLU A 141 -13.26 -8.29 -12.38
CA GLU A 141 -12.84 -9.60 -12.89
C GLU A 141 -12.88 -10.68 -11.79
N PRO A 142 -14.08 -10.94 -11.21
CA PRO A 142 -14.26 -11.78 -10.03
C PRO A 142 -13.71 -13.20 -10.20
N ASP A 143 -13.78 -13.77 -11.40
CA ASP A 143 -13.31 -15.12 -11.69
C ASP A 143 -11.79 -15.26 -11.74
N LYS A 144 -11.06 -14.14 -11.82
CA LYS A 144 -9.59 -14.10 -11.83
C LYS A 144 -9.01 -13.94 -10.43
N LEU A 145 -9.85 -13.73 -9.41
CA LEU A 145 -9.38 -13.65 -8.03
C LEU A 145 -8.82 -15.02 -7.59
N PRO A 146 -7.64 -15.07 -6.95
CA PRO A 146 -6.97 -16.32 -6.64
C PRO A 146 -7.77 -17.19 -5.68
N LEU A 147 -8.62 -16.58 -4.85
CA LEU A 147 -9.47 -17.26 -3.88
C LEU A 147 -10.96 -17.25 -4.28
N ALA A 148 -11.29 -16.99 -5.56
CA ALA A 148 -12.68 -16.93 -6.05
C ALA A 148 -13.48 -18.22 -5.79
N LYS A 149 -12.81 -19.37 -5.76
CA LYS A 149 -13.44 -20.71 -5.64
C LYS A 149 -13.32 -21.33 -4.24
N TYR A 150 -12.80 -20.58 -3.27
CA TYR A 150 -12.48 -21.11 -1.95
C TYR A 150 -13.40 -20.52 -0.88
N PHE A 151 -13.82 -21.37 0.05
CA PHE A 151 -14.55 -20.98 1.26
C PHE A 151 -13.59 -20.95 2.44
N PHE A 152 -13.70 -19.93 3.28
CA PHE A 152 -12.85 -19.76 4.46
C PHE A 152 -13.72 -19.64 5.70
N THR A 153 -13.28 -20.23 6.80
CA THR A 153 -13.86 -20.03 8.12
C THR A 153 -12.79 -19.40 9.01
N MET A 154 -13.12 -18.31 9.70
CA MET A 154 -12.21 -17.60 10.57
C MET A 154 -12.64 -17.78 12.02
N THR A 155 -11.72 -18.25 12.86
CA THR A 155 -11.92 -18.39 14.32
C THR A 155 -10.68 -17.90 15.06
N GLY A 156 -10.83 -17.40 16.29
CA GLY A 156 -9.71 -17.00 17.16
C GLY A 156 -9.01 -15.67 16.82
N PHE A 157 -9.63 -14.78 16.04
CA PHE A 157 -9.06 -13.48 15.64
C PHE A 157 -9.80 -12.28 16.26
N GLU A 158 -10.00 -12.30 17.57
CA GLU A 158 -10.65 -11.19 18.29
C GLU A 158 -9.93 -9.86 18.04
N GLY A 159 -10.70 -8.83 17.65
CA GLY A 159 -10.19 -7.49 17.37
C GLY A 159 -9.39 -7.31 16.07
N LYS A 160 -9.14 -8.37 15.29
CA LYS A 160 -8.43 -8.31 14.00
C LYS A 160 -9.25 -8.82 12.81
N THR A 161 -10.53 -9.09 13.03
CA THR A 161 -11.43 -9.63 12.00
C THR A 161 -11.48 -8.75 10.76
N ASP A 162 -11.48 -7.42 10.91
CA ASP A 162 -11.65 -6.51 9.79
C ASP A 162 -10.41 -6.43 8.89
N PHE A 163 -9.22 -6.60 9.49
CA PHE A 163 -7.97 -6.75 8.74
C PHE A 163 -8.02 -7.99 7.85
N PHE A 164 -8.38 -9.15 8.42
CA PHE A 164 -8.49 -10.39 7.65
C PHE A 164 -9.59 -10.30 6.60
N ARG A 165 -10.73 -9.69 6.91
CA ARG A 165 -11.80 -9.46 5.94
C ARG A 165 -11.32 -8.64 4.75
N SER A 166 -10.64 -7.51 5.01
CA SER A 166 -10.08 -6.66 3.97
C SER A 166 -9.05 -7.40 3.11
N CYS A 167 -8.19 -8.24 3.71
CA CYS A 167 -7.26 -9.08 2.95
C CYS A 167 -8.02 -10.07 2.04
N ILE A 168 -8.99 -10.80 2.59
CA ILE A 168 -9.73 -11.83 1.84
C ILE A 168 -10.61 -11.19 0.77
N SER A 169 -11.23 -10.03 1.03
CA SER A 169 -12.05 -9.34 0.03
C SER A 169 -11.25 -8.85 -1.17
N THR A 170 -9.94 -8.57 -1.00
CA THR A 170 -9.07 -8.27 -2.15
C THR A 170 -8.69 -9.50 -2.99
N LEU A 171 -8.95 -10.70 -2.46
CA LEU A 171 -8.54 -11.98 -3.04
C LEU A 171 -9.72 -12.91 -3.36
N SER A 172 -10.94 -12.54 -2.98
CA SER A 172 -12.17 -13.33 -3.08
C SER A 172 -13.38 -12.42 -3.31
N ASN A 173 -14.43 -12.96 -3.95
CA ASN A 173 -15.67 -12.26 -4.26
C ASN A 173 -16.62 -12.09 -3.08
N TYR A 174 -16.27 -12.65 -1.93
CA TYR A 174 -17.15 -12.68 -0.78
C TYR A 174 -16.97 -11.42 0.08
N ASP A 175 -18.00 -10.58 0.07
CA ASP A 175 -18.36 -9.74 1.20
C ASP A 175 -18.65 -10.68 2.38
N ILE A 176 -17.73 -10.77 3.36
CA ILE A 176 -17.84 -11.67 4.50
C ILE A 176 -18.98 -11.16 5.39
N ARG A 177 -20.20 -11.57 5.06
CA ARG A 177 -21.39 -11.35 5.88
C ARG A 177 -21.44 -12.38 7.02
N PHE A 178 -21.90 -11.92 8.17
CA PHE A 178 -22.14 -12.71 9.37
C PHE A 178 -23.29 -13.69 9.17
#